data_AF-A0A0S2K2R2-F1
#
_entry.id   AF-A0A0S2K2R2-F1
#
_cell.length_a   1.000
_cell.length_b   1.000
_cell.length_c   1.000
_cell.angle_alpha   90.00
_cell.angle_beta   90.00
_cell.angle_gamma   90.00
#
_symmetry.space_group_name_H-M   'P 1'
#
loop_
_entity.id
_entity.type
_entity.pdbx_description
1 polymer ?
#
loop_
_entity_poly.entity_id
_entity_poly.type
_entity_poly.pdbx_seq_one_letter_code
_entity_poly.pdbx_strand_id
1 'polypeptide(L)'
;MKWTEPWIKSIQNQEKYSLISKGVLTSCLLWTLFFVFMAVVSLLTKDDFISHLAKTIWIAPVLGFTLAWVLYTVTWLSPVKIDSGPKGLVRIKADNITSIPWELISSYRFIFNGIVFKFTDDSEITFLLPDDIDRNLIAKELEAHSIKKDVL
;
A
#
# COMPACT_ATOMS: atom_id res chain seq x y z
N MET A 1 -30.63 -4.52 12.14
CA MET A 1 -29.54 -5.43 11.74
C MET A 1 -28.30 -5.01 12.51
N LYS A 2 -27.79 -5.85 13.40
CA LYS A 2 -26.60 -5.55 14.20
C LYS A 2 -25.40 -5.57 13.26
N TRP A 3 -24.78 -4.40 13.07
CA TRP A 3 -23.42 -4.32 12.55
C TRP A 3 -22.54 -5.16 13.49
N THR A 4 -21.96 -6.25 12.99
CA THR A 4 -20.84 -6.88 13.69
C THR A 4 -19.74 -5.83 13.72
N GLU A 5 -19.29 -5.52 14.93
CA GLU A 5 -18.31 -4.47 15.18
C GLU A 5 -17.04 -4.77 14.36
N PRO A 6 -16.45 -3.77 13.68
CA PRO A 6 -15.08 -3.93 13.16
C PRO A 6 -14.22 -4.42 14.31
N TRP A 7 -13.20 -5.24 14.03
CA TRP A 7 -12.23 -5.66 15.05
C TRP A 7 -11.96 -4.50 16.02
N ILE A 8 -12.21 -4.74 17.31
CA ILE A 8 -12.17 -3.70 18.37
C ILE A 8 -10.85 -2.90 18.31
N LYS A 9 -9.80 -3.48 17.72
CA LYS A 9 -8.61 -2.80 17.23
C LYS A 9 -8.33 -3.14 15.77
N SER A 10 -8.30 -2.11 14.90
CA SER A 10 -7.78 -2.21 13.54
C SER A 10 -6.35 -2.75 13.58
N ILE A 11 -6.02 -3.79 12.82
CA ILE A 11 -4.62 -4.23 12.69
C ILE A 11 -3.87 -3.11 11.98
N GLN A 12 -2.91 -2.49 12.68
CA GLN A 12 -2.03 -1.49 12.09
C GLN A 12 -0.70 -2.13 11.72
N ASN A 13 -0.40 -2.12 10.41
CA ASN A 13 0.87 -2.58 9.89
C ASN A 13 1.62 -1.47 9.17
N GLN A 14 2.94 -1.46 9.36
CA GLN A 14 3.82 -0.76 8.44
C GLN A 14 4.46 -1.77 7.49
N GLU A 15 4.26 -1.54 6.20
CA GLU A 15 4.98 -2.31 5.18
C GLU A 15 6.47 -1.99 5.24
N LYS A 16 7.32 -2.91 4.77
CA LYS A 16 8.76 -2.63 4.68
C LYS A 16 9.01 -1.44 3.75
N TYR A 17 9.76 -0.45 4.23
CA TYR A 17 10.17 0.68 3.43
C TYR A 17 11.05 0.20 2.27
N SER A 18 10.62 0.43 1.04
CA SER A 18 11.38 0.09 -0.16
C SER A 18 11.38 1.25 -1.14
N LEU A 19 12.52 1.94 -1.18
CA LEU A 19 12.79 3.02 -2.15
C LEU A 19 12.77 2.52 -3.60
N ILE A 20 12.97 1.21 -3.81
CA ILE A 20 13.00 0.56 -5.13
C ILE A 20 11.75 -0.31 -5.28
N SER A 21 10.58 0.31 -5.15
CA SER A 21 9.31 -0.34 -5.50
C SER A 21 8.85 0.14 -6.88
N LYS A 22 8.12 -0.71 -7.62
CA LYS A 22 7.54 -0.33 -8.93
C LYS A 22 6.73 0.97 -8.83
N GLY A 23 6.00 1.18 -7.73
CA GLY A 23 5.24 2.41 -7.49
C GLY A 23 6.11 3.66 -7.39
N VAL A 24 7.23 3.60 -6.65
CA VAL A 24 8.17 4.73 -6.51
C VAL A 24 8.83 5.05 -7.85
N LEU A 25 9.25 4.03 -8.58
CA LEU A 25 9.87 4.19 -9.91
C LEU A 25 8.90 4.83 -10.91
N THR A 26 7.66 4.34 -10.97
CA THR A 26 6.63 4.93 -11.85
C THR A 26 6.33 6.38 -11.46
N SER A 27 6.20 6.68 -10.16
CA SER A 27 5.97 8.04 -9.69
C SER A 27 7.16 8.97 -10.01
N CYS A 28 8.39 8.52 -9.78
CA CYS A 28 9.61 9.25 -10.12
C CYS A 28 9.68 9.56 -11.61
N LEU A 29 9.32 8.60 -12.46
CA LEU A 29 9.34 8.76 -13.91
C LEU A 29 8.28 9.76 -14.37
N LEU A 30 7.06 9.68 -13.83
CA LEU A 30 5.98 10.64 -14.11
C LEU A 30 6.36 12.07 -13.72
N TRP A 31 6.88 12.26 -12.51
CA TRP A 31 7.28 13.59 -12.04
C TRP A 31 8.48 14.14 -12.79
N THR A 32 9.47 13.30 -13.12
CA THR A 32 10.61 13.72 -13.95
C THR A 32 10.13 14.18 -15.33
N LEU A 33 9.22 13.42 -15.96
CA LEU A 33 8.68 13.76 -17.28
C LEU A 33 7.86 15.07 -17.23
N PHE A 34 7.09 15.27 -16.16
CA PHE A 34 6.37 16.52 -15.92
C PHE A 34 7.32 17.73 -15.79
N PHE A 35 8.39 17.61 -15.00
CA PHE A 35 9.37 18.69 -14.87
C PHE A 35 10.16 18.95 -16.15
N VAL A 36 10.49 17.91 -16.93
CA VAL A 36 11.10 18.07 -18.26
C VAL A 36 10.15 18.83 -19.19
N PHE A 37 8.87 18.48 -19.20
CA PHE A 37 7.86 19.19 -20.00
C PHE A 37 7.78 20.67 -19.61
N MET A 38 7.68 20.98 -18.31
CA MET A 38 7.66 22.36 -17.81
C MET A 38 8.93 23.14 -18.19
N ALA A 39 10.09 22.49 -18.12
CA ALA A 39 11.36 23.11 -18.52
C ALA A 39 11.37 23.43 -20.03
N VAL A 40 10.91 22.51 -20.89
CA VAL A 40 10.81 22.75 -22.34
C VAL A 40 9.84 23.89 -22.64
N VAL A 41 8.67 23.93 -22.00
CA VAL A 41 7.69 25.01 -22.16
C VAL A 41 8.28 26.36 -21.72
N SER A 42 9.00 26.40 -20.60
CA SER A 42 9.65 27.63 -20.14
C SER A 42 10.76 28.10 -21.08
N LEU A 43 11.45 27.18 -21.76
CA LEU A 43 12.56 27.50 -22.66
C LEU A 43 12.10 27.96 -24.06
N LEU A 44 10.86 27.64 -24.48
CA LEU A 44 10.27 28.14 -25.73
C LEU A 44 10.17 29.68 -25.79
N THR A 45 10.30 30.36 -24.65
CA THR A 45 10.25 31.83 -24.54
C THR A 45 11.63 32.50 -24.56
N LYS A 46 12.72 31.73 -24.67
CA LYS A 46 14.09 32.26 -24.60
C LYS A 46 14.84 32.07 -25.91
N ASP A 47 15.54 33.11 -26.34
CA ASP A 47 16.36 33.12 -27.56
C ASP A 47 17.55 32.15 -27.51
N ASP A 48 17.95 31.70 -26.32
CA ASP A 48 19.16 30.88 -26.10
C ASP A 48 18.85 29.52 -25.45
N PHE A 49 18.01 28.74 -26.15
CA PHE A 49 17.44 27.47 -25.70
C PHE A 49 18.48 26.44 -25.25
N ILE A 50 19.54 26.23 -26.04
CA ILE A 50 20.51 25.14 -25.81
C ILE A 50 21.38 25.39 -24.58
N SER A 51 21.87 26.62 -24.40
CA SER A 51 22.73 27.01 -23.28
C SER A 51 22.00 26.88 -21.93
N HIS A 52 20.73 27.28 -21.89
CA HIS A 52 19.92 27.13 -20.70
C HIS A 52 19.49 25.68 -20.44
N LEU A 53 19.18 24.90 -21.47
CA LEU A 53 18.81 23.49 -21.31
C LEU A 53 19.96 22.68 -20.69
N ALA A 54 21.19 22.85 -21.18
CA ALA A 54 22.37 22.15 -20.64
C ALA A 54 22.63 22.43 -19.14
N LYS A 55 22.34 23.65 -18.67
CA LYS A 55 22.50 24.01 -17.25
C LYS A 55 21.37 23.51 -16.34
N THR A 56 20.20 23.25 -16.91
CA THR A 56 18.95 23.04 -16.13
C THR A 56 18.43 21.61 -16.22
N ILE A 57 18.95 20.79 -17.15
CA ILE A 57 18.45 19.43 -17.40
C ILE A 57 18.59 18.47 -16.20
N TRP A 58 19.58 18.70 -15.33
CA TRP A 58 19.78 17.90 -14.12
C TRP A 58 18.76 18.24 -13.01
N ILE A 59 18.13 19.42 -13.06
CA ILE A 59 17.20 19.88 -12.03
C ILE A 59 15.89 19.07 -12.09
N ALA A 60 15.44 18.71 -13.29
CA ALA A 60 14.22 17.94 -13.49
C ALA A 60 14.24 16.54 -12.83
N PRO A 61 15.27 15.69 -13.02
CA PRO A 61 15.35 14.40 -12.34
C PRO A 61 15.57 14.54 -10.83
N VAL A 62 16.31 15.57 -10.36
CA VAL A 62 16.50 15.80 -8.92
C VAL A 62 15.18 16.20 -8.24
N LEU A 63 14.42 17.12 -8.83
CA LEU A 63 13.10 17.51 -8.32
C LEU A 63 12.11 16.35 -8.41
N GLY A 64 12.09 15.63 -9.54
CA GLY A 64 11.22 14.47 -9.73
C GLY A 64 11.46 13.37 -8.69
N PHE A 65 12.74 13.05 -8.43
CA PHE A 65 13.12 12.10 -7.39
C PHE A 65 12.72 12.59 -6.00
N THR A 66 13.02 13.85 -5.67
CA THR A 66 12.71 14.41 -4.34
C THR A 66 11.20 14.38 -4.07
N LEU A 67 10.38 14.77 -5.04
CA LEU A 67 8.93 14.78 -4.89
C LEU A 67 8.36 13.36 -4.75
N ALA A 68 8.81 12.43 -5.60
CA ALA A 68 8.40 11.03 -5.53
C ALA A 68 8.81 10.38 -4.20
N TRP A 69 9.99 10.72 -3.69
CA TRP A 69 10.48 10.23 -2.40
C TRP A 69 9.67 10.77 -1.22
N VAL A 70 9.35 12.07 -1.23
CA VAL A 70 8.50 12.68 -0.19
C VAL A 70 7.11 12.05 -0.20
N LEU A 71 6.48 11.95 -1.37
CA LEU A 71 5.16 11.32 -1.50
C LEU A 71 5.19 9.87 -1.01
N TYR A 72 6.18 9.09 -1.42
CA TYR A 72 6.33 7.71 -0.97
C TYR A 72 6.51 7.61 0.55
N THR A 73 7.30 8.50 1.13
CA THR A 73 7.55 8.52 2.57
C THR A 73 6.28 8.88 3.35
N VAL A 74 5.49 9.84 2.86
CA VAL A 74 4.17 10.18 3.44
C VAL A 74 3.20 9.01 3.32
N THR A 75 3.12 8.37 2.14
CA THR A 75 2.26 7.18 1.94
C THR A 75 2.71 5.99 2.79
N TRP A 76 4.02 5.84 3.03
CA TRP A 76 4.57 4.79 3.88
C TRP A 76 4.32 5.04 5.38
N LEU A 77 4.41 6.30 5.83
CA LEU A 77 4.06 6.70 7.19
C LEU A 77 2.59 6.43 7.50
N SER A 78 1.73 6.41 6.48
CA SER A 78 0.32 6.05 6.65
C SER A 78 0.20 4.59 7.11
N PRO A 79 -0.37 4.32 8.29
CA PRO A 79 -0.53 2.96 8.79
C PRO A 79 -1.50 2.20 7.89
N VAL A 80 -1.15 0.95 7.55
CA VAL A 80 -2.09 0.02 6.92
C VAL A 80 -3.05 -0.41 8.01
N LYS A 81 -4.32 0.00 7.90
CA LYS A 81 -5.39 -0.48 8.78
C LYS A 81 -6.10 -1.64 8.10
N ILE A 82 -6.39 -2.69 8.86
CA ILE A 82 -7.22 -3.80 8.39
C ILE A 82 -8.36 -3.96 9.38
N ASP A 83 -9.57 -3.86 8.84
CA ASP A 83 -10.82 -4.02 9.56
C ASP A 83 -11.63 -5.16 8.95
N SER A 84 -12.39 -5.88 9.77
CA SER A 84 -13.38 -6.84 9.29
C SER A 84 -14.69 -6.14 8.95
N GLY A 85 -15.32 -6.56 7.86
CA GLY A 85 -16.61 -6.05 7.40
C GLY A 85 -17.55 -7.18 6.98
N PRO A 86 -18.85 -6.87 6.79
CA PRO A 86 -19.87 -7.89 6.52
C PRO A 86 -19.68 -8.62 5.19
N LYS A 87 -18.97 -8.02 4.24
CA LYS A 87 -18.71 -8.58 2.91
C LYS A 87 -17.28 -9.09 2.73
N GLY A 88 -16.39 -8.86 3.70
CA GLY A 88 -14.98 -9.19 3.57
C GLY A 88 -14.08 -8.40 4.51
N LEU A 89 -12.77 -8.60 4.36
CA LEU A 89 -11.76 -7.77 5.00
C LEU A 89 -11.59 -6.45 4.23
N VAL A 90 -11.44 -5.35 4.95
CA VAL A 90 -11.16 -4.04 4.37
C VAL A 90 -9.73 -3.65 4.74
N ARG A 91 -8.87 -3.55 3.74
CA ARG A 91 -7.51 -3.03 3.89
C ARG A 91 -7.50 -1.57 3.46
N ILE A 92 -7.10 -0.70 4.37
CA ILE A 92 -6.98 0.74 4.16
C ILE A 92 -5.50 1.11 4.26
N LYS A 93 -4.95 1.73 3.21
CA LYS A 93 -3.60 2.27 3.22
C LYS A 93 -3.59 3.64 2.55
N ALA A 94 -3.31 4.70 3.31
CA ALA A 94 -3.52 6.08 2.88
C ALA A 94 -4.94 6.24 2.30
N ASP A 95 -5.07 6.59 1.02
CA ASP A 95 -6.35 6.75 0.32
C ASP A 95 -6.82 5.48 -0.42
N ASN A 96 -6.03 4.41 -0.38
CA ASN A 96 -6.36 3.17 -1.07
C ASN A 96 -7.14 2.23 -0.14
N ILE A 97 -8.42 2.04 -0.46
CA ILE A 97 -9.32 1.12 0.21
C ILE A 97 -9.49 -0.09 -0.69
N THR A 98 -8.95 -1.23 -0.26
CA THR A 98 -9.12 -2.51 -0.94
C THR A 98 -10.05 -3.38 -0.10
N SER A 99 -11.20 -3.78 -0.66
CA SER A 99 -12.05 -4.80 -0.06
C SER A 99 -11.64 -6.18 -0.59
N ILE A 100 -11.51 -7.12 0.34
CA ILE A 100 -11.17 -8.52 0.08
C ILE A 100 -12.40 -9.35 0.47
N PRO A 101 -13.23 -9.78 -0.49
CA PRO A 101 -14.40 -10.61 -0.22
C PRO A 101 -14.06 -11.89 0.54
N TRP A 102 -14.92 -12.29 1.48
CA TRP A 102 -14.75 -13.55 2.22
C TRP A 102 -14.65 -14.77 1.30
N GLU A 103 -15.38 -14.76 0.18
CA GLU A 103 -15.42 -15.83 -0.83
C GLU A 103 -14.06 -16.10 -1.51
N LEU A 104 -13.16 -15.10 -1.53
CA LEU A 104 -11.83 -15.27 -2.11
C LEU A 104 -10.85 -15.95 -1.15
N ILE A 105 -11.14 -15.96 0.15
CA ILE A 105 -10.24 -16.49 1.17
C ILE A 105 -10.51 -17.99 1.33
N SER A 106 -9.54 -18.81 0.94
CA SER A 106 -9.66 -20.26 1.01
C SER A 106 -9.34 -20.79 2.42
N SER A 107 -8.32 -20.22 3.06
CA SER A 107 -7.89 -20.63 4.40
C SER A 107 -7.05 -19.56 5.07
N TYR A 108 -6.84 -19.70 6.38
CA TYR A 108 -5.98 -18.82 7.15
C TYR A 108 -5.04 -19.61 8.06
N ARG A 109 -3.87 -19.04 8.36
CA ARG A 109 -2.85 -19.62 9.24
C ARG A 109 -2.27 -18.57 10.17
N PHE A 110 -2.14 -18.87 11.45
CA PHE A 110 -1.38 -18.00 12.36
C PHE A 110 0.12 -18.31 12.29
N ILE A 111 0.94 -17.27 12.18
CA ILE A 111 2.39 -17.29 12.31
C ILE A 111 2.81 -16.57 13.60
N PHE A 112 4.11 -16.62 13.93
CA PHE A 112 4.63 -16.07 15.18
C PHE A 112 4.22 -14.61 15.40
N ASN A 113 4.33 -13.76 14.38
CA ASN A 113 4.00 -12.33 14.43
C ASN A 113 2.79 -11.95 13.57
N GLY A 114 1.87 -12.86 13.23
CA GLY A 114 0.87 -12.55 12.22
C GLY A 114 -0.11 -13.64 11.82
N ILE A 115 -0.89 -13.33 10.79
CA ILE A 115 -1.83 -14.22 10.13
C ILE A 115 -1.56 -14.19 8.62
N VAL A 116 -1.51 -15.37 8.02
CA VAL A 116 -1.40 -15.56 6.58
C VAL A 116 -2.77 -15.97 6.08
N PHE A 117 -3.29 -15.27 5.07
CA PHE A 117 -4.48 -15.65 4.34
C PHE A 117 -4.06 -16.24 3.01
N LYS A 118 -4.57 -17.43 2.73
CA LYS A 118 -4.44 -18.06 1.42
C LYS A 118 -5.73 -17.82 0.64
N PHE A 119 -5.58 -17.42 -0.61
CA PHE A 119 -6.68 -17.15 -1.53
C PHE A 119 -7.00 -18.36 -2.40
N THR A 120 -8.11 -18.31 -3.13
CA THR A 120 -8.52 -19.33 -4.09
C THR A 120 -7.64 -19.39 -5.34
N ASP A 121 -6.90 -18.33 -5.64
CA ASP A 121 -5.94 -18.23 -6.75
C ASP A 121 -4.51 -18.65 -6.37
N ASP A 122 -4.35 -19.37 -5.25
CA ASP A 122 -3.07 -19.74 -4.62
C ASP A 122 -2.17 -18.55 -4.23
N SER A 123 -2.67 -17.31 -4.29
CA SER A 123 -1.96 -16.18 -3.72
C SER A 123 -2.02 -16.20 -2.19
N GLU A 124 -1.00 -15.63 -1.55
CA GLU A 124 -0.91 -15.54 -0.10
C GLU A 124 -0.66 -14.08 0.32
N ILE A 125 -1.39 -13.62 1.34
CA ILE A 125 -1.17 -12.32 1.96
C ILE A 125 -0.87 -12.55 3.44
N THR A 126 0.28 -12.04 3.88
CA THR A 126 0.65 -12.02 5.28
C THR A 126 0.31 -10.67 5.90
N PHE A 127 -0.39 -10.71 7.02
CA PHE A 127 -0.61 -9.55 7.88
C PHE A 127 0.07 -9.80 9.22
N LEU A 128 0.89 -8.85 9.67
CA LEU A 128 1.42 -8.92 11.02
C LEU A 128 0.33 -8.51 12.02
N LEU A 129 0.26 -9.22 13.13
CA LEU A 129 -0.69 -8.96 14.20
C LEU A 129 0.07 -8.27 15.34
N PRO A 130 -0.44 -7.14 15.85
CA PRO A 130 -0.03 -6.61 17.14
C PRO A 130 -0.09 -7.68 18.23
N ASP A 131 0.89 -7.67 19.14
CA ASP A 131 0.99 -8.66 20.23
C ASP A 131 -0.20 -8.62 21.19
N ASP A 132 -0.95 -7.51 21.21
CA ASP A 132 -2.10 -7.27 22.09
C ASP A 132 -3.44 -7.70 21.47
N ILE A 133 -3.46 -8.27 20.27
CA ILE A 133 -4.68 -8.77 19.63
C ILE A 133 -4.97 -10.21 20.04
N ASP A 134 -6.22 -10.44 20.46
CA ASP A 134 -6.72 -11.77 20.76
C ASP A 134 -6.93 -12.59 19.48
N ARG A 135 -6.01 -13.53 19.24
CA ARG A 135 -6.05 -14.46 18.10
C ARG A 135 -7.31 -15.32 18.11
N ASN A 136 -7.91 -15.58 19.27
CA ASN A 136 -9.12 -16.40 19.37
C ASN A 136 -10.35 -15.66 18.85
N LEU A 137 -10.43 -14.33 19.05
CA LEU A 137 -11.51 -13.51 18.48
C LEU A 137 -11.46 -13.53 16.96
N ILE A 138 -10.27 -13.37 16.38
CA ILE A 138 -10.07 -13.45 14.93
C ILE A 138 -10.43 -14.83 14.40
N ALA A 139 -9.96 -15.90 15.05
CA ALA A 139 -10.28 -17.27 14.65
C ALA A 139 -11.80 -17.53 14.63
N LYS A 140 -12.50 -17.09 15.69
CA LYS A 140 -13.95 -17.26 15.81
C LYS A 140 -14.73 -16.54 14.72
N GLU A 141 -14.29 -15.35 14.31
CA GLU A 141 -14.92 -14.60 13.22
C GLU A 141 -14.64 -15.25 11.86
N LEU A 142 -13.42 -15.72 11.61
CA LEU A 142 -13.08 -16.44 10.38
C LEU A 142 -13.84 -17.76 10.24
N GLU A 143 -14.00 -18.49 11.35
CA GLU A 143 -14.82 -19.71 11.39
C GLU A 143 -16.31 -19.41 11.16
N ALA A 144 -16.84 -18.29 11.66
CA ALA A 144 -18.20 -17.85 11.37
C ALA A 144 -18.43 -17.59 9.87
N HIS A 145 -17.39 -17.21 9.14
CA HIS A 145 -17.40 -17.06 7.69
C HIS A 145 -17.03 -18.34 6.92
N SER A 146 -17.02 -19.51 7.58
CA SER A 146 -16.70 -20.82 7.00
C SER A 146 -15.28 -20.93 6.43
N ILE A 147 -14.37 -20.05 6.86
CA ILE A 147 -12.97 -20.07 6.44
C ILE A 147 -12.23 -21.08 7.32
N LYS A 148 -11.57 -22.04 6.69
CA LYS A 148 -10.87 -23.11 7.42
C LYS A 148 -9.54 -22.60 7.93
N LYS A 149 -9.23 -22.98 9.17
CA LYS A 149 -7.88 -22.87 9.71
C LYS A 149 -7.02 -23.91 9.01
N ASP A 150 -5.94 -23.47 8.37
CA ASP A 150 -4.95 -24.35 7.77
C ASP A 150 -4.07 -24.92 8.89
N VAL A 151 -4.08 -26.24 9.04
CA VAL A 151 -3.31 -26.97 10.04
C VAL A 151 -2.17 -27.64 9.30
N LEU A 152 -0.94 -27.25 9.67
CA LEU A 152 0.31 -27.83 9.17
C LEU A 152 0.47 -29.26 9.68
#